data_AF-F6I5J2-F1
#
_entry.id   AF-F6I5J2-F1
#
_cell.length_a   1.000
_cell.length_b   1.000
_cell.length_c   1.000
_cell.angle_alpha   90.00
_cell.angle_beta   90.00
_cell.angle_gamma   90.00
#
_symmetry.space_group_name_H-M   'P 1'
#
loop_
_entity.id
_entity.type
_entity.pdbx_description
1 polymer ?
#
loop_
_entity_poly.entity_id
_entity_poly.type
_entity_poly.pdbx_seq_one_letter_code
_entity_poly.pdbx_strand_id
1 'polypeptide(L)'
;MGFVGQRRSLRKSWTPVDQQRLQRLEDATGSAFMFVIGIANNKAKVAELIKEVAQHDDFMLLNIEEYSKPPYKMLAFFKVTYALF
;
A
#
# COMPACT_ATOMS: atom_id res chain seq x y z
N MET A 1 17.83 -6.32 -3.97
CA MET A 1 16.61 -6.58 -3.18
C MET A 1 15.86 -5.26 -3.06
N GLY A 2 14.74 -5.06 -3.76
CA GLY A 2 14.04 -3.77 -3.85
C GLY A 2 12.62 -3.82 -3.28
N PHE A 3 12.01 -2.64 -3.08
CA PHE A 3 10.67 -2.48 -2.50
C PHE A 3 9.58 -3.32 -3.20
N VAL A 4 9.67 -3.47 -4.53
CA VAL A 4 8.78 -4.34 -5.33
C VAL A 4 8.89 -5.81 -4.91
N GLY A 5 10.11 -6.29 -4.67
CA GLY A 5 10.35 -7.67 -4.22
C GLY A 5 9.79 -7.93 -2.82
N GLN A 6 9.85 -6.93 -1.94
CA GLN A 6 9.28 -7.03 -0.58
C GLN A 6 7.76 -7.14 -0.63
N ARG A 7 7.07 -6.30 -1.40
CA ARG A 7 5.60 -6.38 -1.58
C ARG A 7 5.18 -7.71 -2.19
N ARG A 8 5.89 -8.19 -3.21
CA ARG A 8 5.62 -9.50 -3.81
C ARG A 8 5.78 -10.64 -2.80
N SER A 9 6.78 -10.57 -1.93
CA SER A 9 6.98 -11.56 -0.87
C SER A 9 5.86 -11.51 0.17
N LEU A 10 5.50 -10.31 0.64
CA LEU A 10 4.41 -10.10 1.59
C LEU A 10 3.06 -10.59 1.04
N ARG A 11 2.81 -10.38 -0.26
CA ARG A 11 1.61 -10.89 -0.92
C ARG A 11 1.53 -12.42 -0.93
N LYS A 12 2.67 -13.09 -0.98
CA LYS A 12 2.76 -14.56 -0.97
C LYS A 12 2.67 -15.17 0.42
N SER A 13 3.09 -14.45 1.46
CA SER A 13 3.22 -15.00 2.81
C SER A 13 2.12 -14.56 3.77
N TRP A 14 1.70 -13.28 3.73
CA TRP A 14 0.90 -12.68 4.80
C TRP A 14 -0.54 -12.35 4.39
N THR A 15 -0.79 -12.00 3.12
CA THR A 15 -2.15 -11.91 2.59
C THR A 15 -2.62 -13.27 2.06
N PRO A 16 -3.90 -13.65 2.24
CA PRO A 16 -4.45 -14.82 1.58
C PRO A 16 -4.19 -14.73 0.09
N VAL A 17 -3.63 -15.80 -0.49
CA VAL A 17 -3.32 -15.90 -1.94
C VAL A 17 -4.58 -15.71 -2.79
N ASP A 18 -5.74 -15.95 -2.20
CA ASP A 18 -7.06 -15.83 -2.79
C ASP A 18 -7.73 -14.52 -2.35
N GLN A 19 -8.04 -13.65 -3.31
CA GLN A 19 -8.74 -12.39 -3.07
C GLN A 19 -10.07 -12.59 -2.35
N GLN A 20 -10.77 -13.71 -2.56
CA GLN A 20 -12.02 -14.00 -1.85
C GLN A 20 -11.79 -14.27 -0.36
N ARG A 21 -10.64 -14.86 0.00
CA ARG A 21 -10.29 -15.11 1.40
C ARG A 21 -9.85 -13.83 2.09
N LEU A 22 -9.14 -12.94 1.38
CA LEU A 22 -8.82 -11.62 1.89
C LEU A 22 -10.10 -10.83 2.15
N GLN A 23 -11.01 -10.79 1.17
CA GLN A 23 -12.28 -10.08 1.31
C GLN A 23 -13.12 -10.61 2.48
N ARG A 24 -13.23 -11.94 2.64
CA ARG A 24 -13.93 -12.54 3.80
C ARG A 24 -13.29 -12.16 5.13
N LEU A 25 -11.97 -12.05 5.18
CA LEU A 25 -11.26 -11.62 6.39
C LEU A 25 -11.54 -10.14 6.69
N GLU A 26 -11.53 -9.30 5.67
CA GLU A 26 -11.86 -7.88 5.77
C GLU A 26 -13.31 -7.70 6.25
N ASP A 27 -14.27 -8.41 5.65
CA ASP A 27 -15.68 -8.40 6.03
C ASP A 27 -15.89 -8.90 7.48
N ALA A 28 -15.19 -9.97 7.87
CA ALA A 28 -15.34 -10.56 9.21
C ALA A 28 -14.71 -9.73 10.33
N THR A 29 -13.67 -8.96 10.02
CA THR A 29 -12.92 -8.16 11.01
C THR A 29 -13.25 -6.66 10.97
N GLY A 30 -13.93 -6.20 9.91
CA GLY A 30 -14.10 -4.77 9.64
C GLY A 30 -12.79 -4.04 9.37
N SER A 31 -11.73 -4.75 8.96
CA SER A 31 -10.39 -4.19 8.68
C SER A 31 -10.12 -4.19 7.18
N ALA A 32 -9.22 -3.31 6.72
CA ALA A 32 -8.74 -3.29 5.34
C ALA A 32 -7.21 -3.41 5.31
N PHE A 33 -6.67 -4.19 4.37
CA PHE A 33 -5.23 -4.39 4.23
C PHE A 33 -4.70 -3.68 2.99
N MET A 34 -3.92 -2.60 3.19
CA MET A 34 -3.40 -1.78 2.10
C MET A 34 -1.90 -1.48 2.28
N PHE A 35 -1.18 -1.41 1.16
CA PHE A 35 0.16 -0.84 1.09
C PHE A 35 0.08 0.68 1.04
N VAL A 36 0.49 1.32 2.14
CA VAL A 36 0.65 2.78 2.20
C VAL A 36 2.00 3.17 1.60
N ILE A 37 1.99 3.92 0.50
CA ILE A 37 3.20 4.29 -0.24
C ILE A 37 3.26 5.80 -0.44
N GLY A 38 4.40 6.42 -0.11
CA GLY A 38 4.69 7.80 -0.51
C GLY A 38 5.21 7.82 -1.94
N ILE A 39 4.84 8.85 -2.71
CA ILE A 39 5.31 9.02 -4.08
C ILE A 39 6.81 9.34 -4.06
N ALA A 40 7.60 8.57 -4.81
CA ALA A 40 9.04 8.80 -4.93
C ALA A 40 9.34 9.86 -5.99
N ASN A 41 10.39 10.66 -5.80
CA ASN A 41 10.87 11.59 -6.84
C ASN A 41 11.53 10.86 -8.03
N ASN A 42 11.82 9.57 -7.88
CA ASN A 42 12.44 8.77 -8.94
C ASN A 42 11.38 8.29 -9.94
N LYS A 43 11.45 8.83 -11.16
CA LYS A 43 10.52 8.51 -12.27
C LYS A 43 10.45 7.02 -12.62
N ALA A 44 11.56 6.28 -12.53
CA ALA A 44 11.57 4.84 -12.82
C ALA A 44 10.79 4.06 -11.76
N LYS A 45 10.97 4.39 -10.48
CA LYS A 45 10.21 3.78 -9.37
C LYS A 45 8.71 4.09 -9.47
N VAL A 46 8.36 5.33 -9.86
CA VAL A 46 6.96 5.72 -10.06
C VAL A 46 6.34 4.94 -11.21
N ALA A 47 7.06 4.75 -12.33
CA ALA A 47 6.57 3.97 -13.46
C ALA A 47 6.32 2.49 -13.09
N GLU A 48 7.18 1.88 -12.26
CA GLU A 48 6.95 0.52 -11.73
C GLU A 48 5.76 0.48 -10.78
N LEU A 49 5.64 1.47 -9.89
CA LEU A 49 4.51 1.57 -8.96
C LEU A 49 3.17 1.71 -9.69
N ILE A 50 3.10 2.54 -10.73
CA ILE A 50 1.88 2.70 -11.55
C ILE A 50 1.46 1.35 -12.17
N LYS A 51 2.42 0.53 -12.63
CA LYS A 51 2.12 -0.81 -13.15
C LYS A 51 1.56 -1.74 -12.06
N GLU A 52 2.10 -1.68 -10.84
CA GLU A 52 1.58 -2.47 -9.73
C GLU A 52 0.19 -2.02 -9.28
N VAL A 53 -0.07 -0.70 -9.22
CA VAL A 53 -1.38 -0.13 -8.86
C VAL A 53 -2.45 -0.50 -9.88
N ALA A 54 -2.10 -0.57 -11.16
CA ALA A 54 -3.04 -1.03 -12.18
C ALA A 54 -3.38 -2.54 -12.06
N GLN A 55 -2.53 -3.33 -11.39
CA GLN A 55 -2.71 -4.78 -11.23
C GLN A 55 -3.38 -5.15 -9.89
N HIS A 56 -3.24 -4.31 -8.88
CA HIS A 56 -3.71 -4.59 -7.53
C HIS A 56 -4.40 -3.35 -6.94
N ASP A 57 -5.58 -3.57 -6.34
CA ASP A 57 -6.37 -2.53 -5.70
C ASP A 57 -6.01 -2.35 -4.20
N ASP A 58 -4.83 -2.80 -3.80
CA ASP A 58 -4.36 -2.85 -2.40
C ASP A 58 -3.42 -1.68 -2.04
N PHE A 59 -3.54 -0.53 -2.72
CA PHE A 59 -2.62 0.59 -2.56
C PHE A 59 -3.28 1.87 -2.06
N MET A 60 -2.62 2.52 -1.10
CA MET A 60 -2.94 3.87 -0.65
C MET A 60 -1.75 4.79 -0.95
N LEU A 61 -1.91 5.64 -1.97
CA LEU A 61 -0.85 6.56 -2.41
C LEU A 61 -0.95 7.88 -1.63
N LEU A 62 0.14 8.23 -0.94
CA LEU A 62 0.26 9.50 -0.24
C LEU A 62 1.09 10.47 -1.08
N ASN A 63 0.60 11.69 -1.26
CA ASN A 63 1.33 12.78 -1.93
C ASN A 63 2.41 13.38 -1.01
N ILE A 64 3.33 12.54 -0.56
CA ILE A 64 4.50 12.87 0.25
C ILE A 64 5.70 12.13 -0.34
N GLU A 65 6.90 12.69 -0.20
CA GLU A 65 8.11 12.00 -0.65
C GLU A 65 8.31 10.67 0.10
N GLU A 66 8.69 9.62 -0.63
CA GLU A 66 8.97 8.24 -0.15
C GLU A 66 9.90 8.19 1.08
N TYR A 67 10.78 9.19 1.24
CA TYR A 67 11.76 9.32 2.33
C TYR A 67 11.49 10.48 3.30
N SER A 68 10.31 11.12 3.23
CA SER A 68 9.88 12.02 4.29
C SER A 68 9.89 11.26 5.63
N LYS A 69 10.48 11.87 6.67
CA LYS A 69 10.85 11.20 7.94
C LYS A 69 9.70 10.27 8.42
N PRO A 70 9.98 9.06 8.95
CA PRO A 70 8.96 8.06 9.32
C PRO A 70 7.67 8.58 9.98
N PRO A 71 7.70 9.54 10.93
CA PRO A 71 6.48 10.10 11.51
C PRO A 71 5.56 10.82 10.51
N TYR A 72 6.09 11.42 9.44
CA TYR A 72 5.27 12.16 8.46
C TYR A 72 4.40 11.23 7.62
N LYS A 73 4.92 10.05 7.27
CA LYS A 73 4.13 9.03 6.56
C LYS A 73 2.95 8.55 7.40
N MET A 74 3.17 8.36 8.69
CA MET A 74 2.12 7.97 9.63
C MET A 74 1.08 9.09 9.82
N LEU A 75 1.52 10.35 9.94
CA LEU A 75 0.61 11.51 10.02
C LEU A 75 -0.22 11.68 8.74
N ALA A 76 0.40 11.53 7.57
CA ALA A 76 -0.30 11.62 6.29
C ALA A 76 -1.32 10.48 6.13
N PHE A 77 -0.96 9.26 6.54
CA PHE A 77 -1.89 8.14 6.63
C PHE A 77 -3.11 8.50 7.49
N PHE A 78 -2.90 8.96 8.74
CA PHE A 78 -4.00 9.33 9.63
C PHE A 78 -4.87 10.45 9.08
N LYS A 79 -4.29 11.45 8.41
CA LYS A 79 -5.07 12.53 7.78
C LYS A 79 -5.98 12.02 6.67
N VAL A 80 -5.46 11.15 5.80
CA VAL A 80 -6.25 10.63 4.67
C VAL A 80 -7.30 9.65 5.17
N THR A 81 -6.97 8.75 6.11
CA THR A 81 -7.97 7.83 6.66
C THR A 81 -9.04 8.58 7.43
N TYR A 82 -8.70 9.59 8.24
CA TYR A 82 -9.70 10.42 8.92
C TYR A 82 -10.66 11.14 7.96
N ALA A 83 -10.21 11.49 6.75
CA ALA A 83 -11.09 12.11 5.75
C ALA A 83 -12.03 11.11 5.04
N LEU A 84 -11.77 9.80 5.16
CA LEU A 84 -12.56 8.72 4.56
C LEU A 84 -13.64 8.16 5.50
N PHE A 85 -13.57 8.49 6.80
CA PHE A 85 -14.51 8.06 7.85
C PHE A 85 -15.27 9.26 8.44
#